data_AF-A0A2A5HR73-F1
#
_entry.id   AF-A0A2A5HR73-F1
#
_cell.length_a   1.000
_cell.length_b   1.000
_cell.length_c   1.000
_cell.angle_alpha   90.00
_cell.angle_beta   90.00
_cell.angle_gamma   90.00
#
_symmetry.space_group_name_H-M   'P 1'
#
loop_
_entity.id
_entity.type
_entity.pdbx_description
1 polymer ?
#
loop_
_entity_poly.entity_id
_entity_poly.type
_entity_poly.pdbx_seq_one_letter_code
_entity_poly.pdbx_strand_id
1 'polypeptide(L)'
;MRTKLFVMFITVICLVGCDKINTMNRTMDTMLGGDYDVYIQGHKDVYHVKNGKVTSVPEKGYYIFYPIINGKETMVQSPIQITTIVSVE
;
A
#
# COMPACT_ATOMS: atom_id res chain seq x y z
N MET A 1 36.43 9.96 24.47
CA MET A 1 36.17 10.40 23.07
C MET A 1 35.47 9.31 22.25
N ARG A 2 35.91 8.05 22.29
CA ARG A 2 35.33 6.93 21.54
C ARG A 2 33.83 6.66 21.77
N THR A 3 33.36 6.71 23.02
CA THR A 3 31.95 6.43 23.36
C THR A 3 30.99 7.52 22.87
N LYS A 4 31.41 8.79 22.91
CA LYS A 4 30.60 9.92 22.41
C LYS A 4 30.40 9.84 20.90
N LEU A 5 31.44 9.41 20.17
CA LEU A 5 31.38 9.20 18.73
C LEU A 5 30.45 8.03 18.36
N PHE A 6 30.46 6.97 19.16
CA PHE A 6 29.58 5.80 18.98
C PHE A 6 28.11 6.15 19.20
N VAL A 7 27.81 6.92 20.26
CA VAL A 7 26.45 7.42 20.54
C VAL A 7 25.98 8.35 19.42
N MET A 8 26.83 9.27 18.94
CA MET A 8 26.51 10.15 17.83
C MET A 8 26.20 9.37 16.54
N PHE A 9 26.96 8.32 16.26
CA PHE A 9 26.76 7.47 15.08
C PHE A 9 25.42 6.70 15.14
N ILE A 10 25.08 6.14 16.31
CA ILE A 10 23.78 5.47 16.51
C ILE A 10 22.62 6.44 16.31
N THR A 11 22.71 7.67 16.85
CA THR A 11 21.65 8.67 16.71
C THR A 11 21.41 9.04 15.23
N VAL A 12 22.49 9.19 14.44
CA VAL A 12 22.36 9.49 13.00
C VAL A 12 21.71 8.32 12.25
N ILE A 13 22.06 7.07 12.57
CA ILE A 13 21.42 5.89 11.97
C ILE A 13 19.93 5.83 12.30
N CYS A 14 19.54 6.11 13.55
CA CYS A 14 18.13 6.11 13.95
C CYS A 14 17.30 7.18 13.23
N LEU A 15 17.87 8.37 12.99
CA LEU A 15 17.18 9.45 12.28
C LEU A 15 17.01 9.17 10.78
N VAL A 16 17.98 8.52 10.14
CA VAL A 16 17.89 8.13 8.71
C VAL A 16 17.02 6.87 8.51
N GLY A 17 16.90 6.03 9.54
CA GLY A 17 16.14 4.78 9.48
C GLY A 17 14.61 4.95 9.47
N CYS A 18 14.07 6.00 10.09
CA CYS A 18 12.61 6.17 10.21
C CYS A 18 11.88 6.24 8.86
N ASP A 19 12.40 6.98 7.88
CA ASP A 19 11.77 7.11 6.56
C ASP A 19 11.88 5.83 5.72
N LYS A 20 12.99 5.09 5.87
CA LYS A 20 13.21 3.82 5.18
C LYS A 20 12.36 2.69 5.75
N ILE A 21 12.12 2.65 7.06
CA ILE A 21 11.25 1.64 7.69
C ILE A 21 9.81 1.78 7.19
N ASN A 22 9.31 3.02 7.07
CA ASN A 22 7.97 3.29 6.52
C ASN A 22 7.84 2.82 5.05
N THR A 23 8.94 2.85 4.30
CA THR A 23 9.00 2.37 2.92
C THR A 23 9.17 0.84 2.84
N MET A 24 9.93 0.23 3.75
CA MET A 24 10.17 -1.22 3.78
C MET A 24 8.92 -2.01 4.12
N ASN A 25 8.00 -1.51 4.97
CA ASN A 25 6.71 -2.17 5.21
C ASN A 25 5.91 -2.38 3.92
N ARG A 26 6.05 -1.48 2.92
CA ARG A 26 5.39 -1.61 1.61
C ARG A 26 5.98 -2.70 0.71
N THR A 27 7.08 -3.33 1.13
CA THR A 27 7.74 -4.43 0.42
C THR A 27 7.23 -5.79 0.87
N MET A 28 6.56 -5.85 2.03
CA MET A 28 5.91 -7.05 2.57
C MET A 28 4.40 -7.09 2.26
N ASP A 29 3.84 -5.98 1.80
CA ASP A 29 2.48 -5.93 1.26
C ASP A 29 2.39 -6.83 0.02
N THR A 30 1.48 -7.81 0.01
CA THR A 30 1.21 -8.62 -1.18
C THR A 30 0.67 -7.72 -2.28
N MET A 31 1.44 -7.58 -3.37
CA MET A 31 1.05 -6.80 -4.55
C MET A 31 0.57 -7.73 -5.66
N LEU A 32 -0.68 -7.57 -6.05
CA LEU A 32 -1.25 -8.21 -7.24
C LEU A 32 -1.20 -7.19 -8.38
N GLY A 33 -0.29 -7.40 -9.35
CA GLY A 33 -0.16 -6.56 -10.54
C GLY A 33 -1.01 -7.08 -11.69
N GLY A 34 -1.61 -6.19 -12.50
CA GLY A 34 -2.49 -6.58 -13.61
C GLY A 34 -3.79 -5.77 -13.70
N ASP A 35 -4.75 -6.34 -14.44
CA ASP A 35 -6.09 -5.81 -14.62
C ASP A 35 -7.05 -6.45 -13.62
N TYR A 36 -7.75 -5.63 -12.83
CA TYR A 36 -8.64 -6.09 -11.78
C TYR A 36 -9.96 -5.34 -11.76
N ASP A 37 -11.02 -6.09 -11.49
CA ASP A 37 -12.30 -5.59 -11.03
C ASP A 37 -12.36 -5.72 -9.51
N VAL A 38 -12.52 -4.58 -8.83
CA VAL A 38 -12.60 -4.52 -7.37
C VAL A 38 -14.03 -4.18 -6.96
N TYR A 39 -14.66 -5.12 -6.25
CA TYR A 39 -15.99 -4.98 -5.69
C TYR A 39 -15.89 -4.66 -4.21
N ILE A 40 -16.64 -3.65 -3.76
CA ILE A 40 -16.75 -3.28 -2.34
C ILE A 40 -18.21 -3.44 -1.93
N GLN A 41 -18.48 -4.24 -0.89
CA GLN A 41 -19.84 -4.42 -0.40
C GLN A 41 -20.47 -3.07 0.00
N GLY A 42 -21.68 -2.79 -0.48
CA GLY A 42 -22.38 -1.53 -0.22
C GLY A 42 -22.04 -0.39 -1.19
N HIS A 43 -21.02 -0.56 -2.04
CA HIS A 43 -20.79 0.33 -3.18
C HIS A 43 -21.56 -0.18 -4.40
N LYS A 44 -22.14 0.75 -5.16
CA LYS A 44 -22.87 0.40 -6.39
C LYS A 44 -21.94 0.16 -7.57
N ASP A 45 -20.81 0.85 -7.59
CA ASP A 45 -19.88 0.85 -8.70
C ASP A 45 -18.75 -0.16 -8.48
N VAL A 46 -18.31 -0.78 -9.58
CA VAL A 46 -17.10 -1.60 -9.62
C VAL A 46 -15.92 -0.69 -9.93
N TYR A 47 -14.82 -0.88 -9.21
CA TYR A 47 -13.60 -0.13 -9.45
C TYR A 47 -12.68 -0.90 -10.38
N HIS A 48 -12.42 -0.34 -11.56
CA HIS A 48 -11.54 -0.92 -12.55
C HIS A 48 -10.10 -0.43 -12.33
N VAL A 49 -9.20 -1.36 -12.07
CA VAL A 49 -7.76 -1.14 -11.99
C VAL A 49 -7.16 -1.68 -13.29
N LYS A 50 -6.58 -0.80 -14.12
CA LYS A 50 -6.01 -1.17 -15.41
C LYS A 50 -4.50 -1.00 -15.41
N ASN A 51 -3.77 -2.03 -15.83
CA ASN A 51 -2.31 -2.13 -15.81
C ASN A 51 -1.73 -1.62 -14.48
N GLY A 52 -2.40 -1.98 -13.39
CA GLY A 52 -2.21 -1.37 -12.08
C GLY A 52 -1.80 -2.40 -11.05
N LYS A 53 -1.99 -2.02 -9.78
CA LYS A 53 -1.74 -2.92 -8.66
C LYS A 53 -2.81 -2.77 -7.58
N VAL A 54 -3.16 -3.89 -6.98
CA VAL A 54 -3.89 -3.94 -5.71
C VAL A 54 -2.92 -4.40 -4.63
N THR A 55 -2.74 -3.56 -3.62
CA THR A 55 -1.79 -3.79 -2.52
C THR A 55 -2.57 -4.14 -1.26
N SER A 56 -2.33 -5.32 -0.68
CA SER A 56 -2.90 -5.68 0.62
C SER A 56 -2.06 -5.08 1.75
N VAL A 57 -2.69 -4.45 2.74
CA VAL A 57 -2.04 -4.00 3.97
C VAL A 57 -2.71 -4.71 5.17
N PRO A 58 -2.40 -6.00 5.41
CA PRO A 58 -3.14 -6.83 6.35
C PRO A 58 -3.10 -6.29 7.78
N GLU A 59 -1.97 -5.75 8.23
CA GLU A 59 -1.80 -5.16 9.56
C GLU A 59 -2.77 -4.00 9.84
N LYS A 60 -3.22 -3.32 8.77
CA LYS A 60 -4.17 -2.20 8.83
C LYS A 60 -5.58 -2.59 8.38
N GLY A 61 -5.77 -3.82 7.91
CA GLY A 61 -7.08 -4.37 7.55
C GLY A 61 -7.68 -3.85 6.24
N TYR A 62 -6.90 -3.29 5.32
CA TYR A 62 -7.42 -2.76 4.06
C TYR A 62 -6.55 -3.10 2.83
N TYR A 63 -7.15 -2.99 1.65
CA TYR A 63 -6.46 -2.89 0.36
C TYR A 63 -6.24 -1.43 -0.03
N ILE A 64 -5.17 -1.15 -0.79
CA ILE A 64 -4.94 0.11 -1.51
C ILE A 64 -4.86 -0.18 -3.00
N PHE A 65 -5.56 0.60 -3.80
CA PHE A 65 -5.52 0.53 -5.27
C PHE A 65 -5.86 1.89 -5.90
N TYR A 66 -5.63 1.99 -7.20
CA TYR A 66 -5.67 3.26 -7.95
C TYR A 66 -6.54 3.13 -9.20
N PRO A 67 -7.88 3.14 -9.07
CA PRO A 67 -8.78 3.13 -10.21
C PRO A 67 -8.87 4.51 -10.88
N ILE A 68 -9.29 4.54 -12.13
CA ILE A 68 -9.63 5.77 -12.85
C ILE A 68 -11.09 6.12 -12.54
N ILE A 69 -11.31 7.22 -11.82
CA ILE A 69 -12.64 7.75 -11.49
C ILE A 69 -12.75 9.14 -12.13
N ASN A 70 -13.78 9.37 -12.96
CA ASN A 70 -13.96 10.63 -13.68
C ASN A 70 -12.72 11.07 -14.49
N GLY A 71 -12.02 10.11 -15.11
CA GLY A 71 -10.81 10.36 -15.91
C GLY A 71 -9.54 10.63 -15.10
N LYS A 72 -9.58 10.52 -13.77
CA LYS A 72 -8.43 10.73 -12.89
C LYS A 72 -8.13 9.50 -12.04
N GLU A 73 -6.85 9.13 -12.00
CA GLU A 73 -6.36 8.12 -11.06
C GLU A 73 -6.57 8.61 -9.63
N THR A 74 -7.31 7.82 -8.84
CA THR A 74 -7.70 8.17 -7.48
C THR A 74 -7.26 7.07 -6.54
N MET A 75 -6.63 7.43 -5.41
CA MET A 75 -6.30 6.43 -4.39
C MET A 75 -7.57 6.00 -3.66
N VAL A 76 -7.84 4.70 -3.62
CA VAL A 76 -8.95 4.11 -2.86
C VAL A 76 -8.39 3.16 -1.81
N GLN A 77 -8.98 3.21 -0.62
CA GLN A 77 -8.72 2.27 0.47
C GLN A 77 -10.02 1.56 0.84
N SER A 78 -10.00 0.24 0.94
CA SER A 78 -11.20 -0.55 1.23
C SER A 78 -10.89 -1.67 2.24
N PRO A 79 -11.75 -1.90 3.26
CA PRO A 79 -11.53 -2.96 4.23
C PRO A 79 -11.49 -4.35 3.57
N ILE A 80 -10.54 -5.18 3.97
CA ILE A 80 -10.31 -6.51 3.37
C ILE A 80 -11.58 -7.38 3.45
N GLN A 81 -12.32 -7.28 4.55
CA GLN A 81 -13.48 -8.13 4.84
C GLN A 81 -14.65 -7.93 3.87
N ILE A 82 -14.73 -6.77 3.21
CA ILE A 82 -15.83 -6.42 2.31
C ILE A 82 -15.36 -6.20 0.86
N THR A 83 -14.11 -6.52 0.56
CA THR A 83 -13.50 -6.28 -0.75
C THR A 83 -13.29 -7.61 -1.46
N THR A 84 -13.78 -7.72 -2.68
CA THR A 84 -13.51 -8.84 -3.59
C THR A 84 -12.70 -8.31 -4.77
N ILE A 85 -11.58 -8.96 -5.07
CA ILE A 85 -10.68 -8.61 -6.18
C ILE A 85 -10.75 -9.75 -7.19
N VAL A 86 -11.12 -9.44 -8.43
CA VAL A 86 -11.22 -10.40 -9.54
C VAL A 86 -10.22 -10.00 -10.61
N SER A 87 -9.32 -10.92 -10.99
CA SER A 87 -8.43 -10.72 -12.15
C SER A 87 -9.23 -10.82 -13.43
N VAL A 88 -8.97 -9.93 -14.39
CA VAL A 88 -9.73 -9.81 -15.65
C VAL A 88 -8.87 -10.13 -16.88
N GLU A 89 -7.84 -10.96 -16.70
CA GLU A 89 -6.96 -11.46 -17.79
C GLU A 89 -7.68 -11.82 -19.09
#